data_AF-A0A0A9QEY0-F1
#
_entry.id   AF-A0A0A9QEY0-F1
#
_cell.length_a   1.000
_cell.length_b   1.000
_cell.length_c   1.000
_cell.angle_alpha   90.00
_cell.angle_beta   90.00
_cell.angle_gamma   90.00
#
_symmetry.space_group_name_H-M   'P 1'
#
loop_
_entity.id
_entity.type
_entity.pdbx_description
1 polymer ?
#
loop_
_entity_poly.entity_id
_entity_poly.type
_entity_poly.pdbx_seq_one_letter_code
_entity_poly.pdbx_strand_id
1 'polypeptide(L)'
;MGKALPWKKIWELPCPHKVKIFVWRLAHNSLPIKRNLQSKGLDLDTRCPVCFRFDEDGGHILFKCKYAKRIWRELLLDEHRTVMVGFQSSKEVISYILNCT
;
A
#
# COMPACT_ATOMS: atom_id res chain seq x y z
N MET A 1 21.09 6.63 2.08
CA MET A 1 21.00 5.34 2.80
C MET A 1 19.62 5.25 3.44
N GLY A 2 18.76 4.35 2.96
CA GLY A 2 17.38 4.25 3.46
C GLY A 2 17.34 3.58 4.84
N LYS A 3 16.71 4.22 5.84
CA LYS A 3 16.52 3.64 7.17
C LYS A 3 15.78 2.30 7.05
N ALA A 4 16.25 1.28 7.76
CA ALA A 4 15.58 -0.01 7.85
C ALA A 4 14.22 0.16 8.55
N LEU A 5 13.21 -0.59 8.11
CA LEU A 5 11.88 -0.56 8.74
C LEU A 5 11.95 -1.19 10.13
N PRO A 6 11.28 -0.61 11.15
CA PRO A 6 11.24 -1.19 12.48
C PRO A 6 10.25 -2.36 12.52
N TRP A 7 10.70 -3.55 12.11
CA TRP A 7 9.85 -4.76 12.03
C TRP A 7 9.09 -5.06 13.31
N LYS A 8 9.73 -4.82 14.47
CA LYS A 8 9.12 -4.99 15.80
C LYS A 8 7.82 -4.19 15.94
N LYS A 9 7.81 -2.93 15.48
CA LYS A 9 6.62 -2.07 15.54
C LYS A 9 5.44 -2.63 14.74
N ILE A 10 5.68 -3.26 13.58
CA ILE A 10 4.61 -3.89 12.78
C ILE A 10 3.94 -5.01 13.56
N TRP A 11 4.73 -5.82 14.26
CA TRP A 11 4.21 -6.95 15.05
C TRP A 11 3.54 -6.53 16.36
N GLU A 12 3.87 -5.36 16.89
CA GLU A 12 3.27 -4.76 18.09
C GLU A 12 1.97 -4.01 17.82
N LEU A 13 1.59 -3.77 16.56
CA LEU A 13 0.36 -3.06 16.22
C LEU A 13 -0.88 -3.67 16.92
N PRO A 14 -1.80 -2.86 17.45
CA PRO A 14 -3.02 -3.32 18.12
C PRO A 14 -4.09 -3.72 17.10
N CYS A 15 -3.76 -4.62 16.18
CA CYS A 15 -4.63 -5.06 15.10
C CYS A 15 -4.57 -6.59 14.90
N PRO A 16 -5.57 -7.19 14.22
CA PRO A 16 -5.57 -8.61 13.93
C PRO A 16 -4.32 -9.05 13.14
N HIS A 17 -3.86 -10.29 13.35
CA HIS A 17 -2.65 -10.83 12.71
C HIS A 17 -2.67 -10.71 11.17
N LYS A 18 -3.84 -10.87 10.54
CA LYS A 18 -4.01 -10.68 9.08
C LYS A 18 -3.61 -9.27 8.60
N VAL A 19 -3.85 -8.24 9.40
CA VAL A 19 -3.46 -6.85 9.08
C VAL A 19 -1.95 -6.69 9.21
N LYS A 20 -1.34 -7.26 10.26
CA LYS A 20 0.13 -7.28 10.42
C LYS A 20 0.84 -7.92 9.23
N ILE A 21 0.33 -9.07 8.78
CA ILE A 21 0.84 -9.77 7.58
C ILE A 21 0.67 -8.92 6.32
N PHE A 22 -0.46 -8.24 6.16
CA PHE A 22 -0.69 -7.33 5.04
C PHE A 22 0.34 -6.18 5.02
N VAL A 23 0.54 -5.51 6.17
CA VAL A 23 1.53 -4.43 6.34
C VAL A 23 2.94 -4.93 6.04
N TRP A 24 3.29 -6.13 6.53
CA TRP A 24 4.57 -6.77 6.23
C TRP A 24 4.75 -7.05 4.73
N ARG A 25 3.73 -7.59 4.05
CA ARG A 25 3.79 -7.81 2.59
C ARG A 25 3.91 -6.52 1.81
N LEU A 26 3.21 -5.47 2.22
CA LEU A 26 3.33 -4.14 1.63
C LEU A 26 4.76 -3.59 1.78
N ALA A 27 5.34 -3.68 2.98
CA ALA A 27 6.73 -3.28 3.25
C ALA A 27 7.74 -3.95 2.31
N HIS A 28 7.51 -5.23 1.99
CA HIS A 28 8.36 -6.04 1.10
C HIS A 28 8.00 -5.92 -0.38
N ASN A 29 7.03 -5.07 -0.75
CA ASN A 29 6.47 -5.00 -2.10
C ASN A 29 6.07 -6.38 -2.66
N SER A 30 5.51 -7.24 -1.80
CA SER A 30 5.17 -8.64 -2.10
C SER A 30 3.67 -8.91 -2.15
N LEU A 31 2.86 -7.86 -2.26
CA LEU A 31 1.42 -7.99 -2.45
C LEU A 31 1.11 -8.71 -3.78
N PRO A 32 0.04 -9.54 -3.82
CA PRO A 32 -0.37 -10.27 -5.02
C PRO A 32 -1.13 -9.36 -6.00
N ILE A 33 -0.47 -8.30 -6.46
CA ILE A 33 -1.02 -7.31 -7.39
C ILE A 33 -0.46 -7.53 -8.79
N LYS A 34 -1.20 -7.18 -9.83
CA LYS A 34 -0.83 -7.52 -11.22
C LYS A 34 0.53 -6.97 -11.64
N ARG A 35 0.91 -5.76 -11.23
CA ARG A 35 2.26 -5.23 -11.53
C ARG A 35 3.39 -6.08 -10.93
N ASN A 36 3.19 -6.65 -9.75
CA ASN A 36 4.15 -7.57 -9.13
C ASN A 36 4.18 -8.95 -9.80
N LEU A 37 3.08 -9.37 -10.43
CA LEU A 37 3.04 -10.59 -11.24
C LEU A 37 3.74 -10.38 -12.59
N GLN A 38 3.48 -9.24 -13.23
CA GLN A 38 4.13 -8.86 -14.48
C GLN A 38 5.64 -8.73 -14.31
N SER A 39 6.11 -8.13 -13.21
CA SER A 39 7.55 -8.04 -12.92
C SER A 39 8.22 -9.41 -12.70
N LYS A 40 7.44 -10.47 -12.52
CA LYS A 40 7.92 -11.86 -12.41
C LYS A 40 7.80 -12.64 -13.73
N GLY A 41 7.52 -11.95 -14.84
CA GLY A 41 7.49 -12.54 -16.17
C GLY A 41 6.13 -13.12 -16.60
N LEU A 42 5.07 -12.91 -15.82
CA LEU A 42 3.72 -13.25 -16.29
C LEU A 42 3.25 -12.19 -17.29
N ASP A 43 2.82 -12.62 -18.46
CA ASP A 43 2.15 -11.74 -19.42
C ASP A 43 0.66 -11.65 -19.08
N LEU A 44 0.24 -10.47 -18.59
CA LEU A 44 -1.14 -10.20 -18.21
C LEU A 44 -1.48 -8.72 -18.34
N ASP A 45 -2.77 -8.45 -18.52
CA ASP A 45 -3.33 -7.11 -18.45
C ASP A 45 -3.26 -6.57 -17.01
N THR A 46 -2.40 -5.57 -16.81
CA THR A 46 -2.14 -4.96 -15.52
C THR A 46 -3.19 -3.95 -15.07
N ARG A 47 -4.22 -3.64 -15.88
CA ARG A 47 -5.27 -2.70 -15.48
C ARG A 47 -5.91 -3.09 -14.14
N CYS A 48 -6.08 -2.10 -13.28
CA CYS A 48 -6.74 -2.20 -12.00
C CYS A 48 -8.13 -2.82 -12.17
N PRO A 49 -8.44 -3.94 -11.50
CA PRO A 49 -9.71 -4.64 -11.66
C PRO A 49 -10.88 -3.88 -11.03
N VAL A 50 -10.61 -2.81 -10.26
CA VAL A 50 -11.63 -1.99 -9.61
C VAL A 50 -12.01 -0.81 -10.49
N CYS A 51 -11.03 -0.07 -11.00
CA CYS A 51 -11.30 1.15 -11.77
C CYS A 51 -11.23 0.95 -13.29
N PHE A 52 -10.55 -0.08 -13.78
CA PHE A 52 -10.29 -0.37 -15.19
C PHE A 52 -9.61 0.77 -15.97
N ARG A 53 -8.85 1.65 -15.30
CA ARG A 53 -8.21 2.83 -15.94
C ARG A 53 -6.68 2.82 -15.93
N PHE A 54 -6.09 2.62 -14.77
CA PHE A 54 -4.62 2.59 -14.58
C PHE A 54 -4.19 1.21 -14.11
N ASP A 55 -2.89 0.95 -14.11
CA ASP A 55 -2.38 -0.33 -13.67
C ASP A 55 -2.56 -0.58 -12.16
N GLU A 56 -2.66 -1.86 -11.82
CA GLU A 56 -2.74 -2.35 -10.46
C GLU A 56 -1.35 -2.42 -9.82
N ASP A 57 -0.89 -1.28 -9.33
CA ASP A 57 0.22 -1.18 -8.38
C ASP A 57 -0.26 -0.83 -6.96
N GLY A 58 0.64 -0.95 -5.98
CA GLY A 58 0.33 -0.71 -4.57
C GLY A 58 -0.11 0.74 -4.29
N GLY A 59 0.49 1.71 -4.97
CA GLY A 59 0.11 3.12 -4.84
C GLY A 59 -1.27 3.41 -5.44
N HIS A 60 -1.58 2.78 -6.56
CA HIS A 60 -2.86 2.91 -7.23
C HIS A 60 -3.98 2.31 -6.40
N ILE A 61 -3.90 1.02 -6.06
CA ILE A 61 -5.00 0.33 -5.37
C ILE A 61 -5.23 0.86 -3.96
N LEU A 62 -4.19 1.36 -3.29
CA LEU A 62 -4.32 1.86 -1.92
C LEU A 62 -4.66 3.35 -1.86
N PHE A 63 -4.16 4.18 -2.78
CA PHE A 63 -4.21 5.65 -2.59
C PHE A 63 -4.72 6.48 -3.78
N LYS A 64 -4.53 6.02 -5.03
CA LYS A 64 -4.85 6.81 -6.24
C LYS A 64 -6.13 6.36 -6.94
N CYS A 65 -6.57 5.12 -6.75
CA CYS A 65 -7.79 4.59 -7.32
C CYS A 65 -9.00 5.41 -6.86
N LYS A 66 -9.93 5.72 -7.78
CA LYS A 66 -11.13 6.52 -7.47
C LYS A 66 -11.96 5.92 -6.32
N TYR A 67 -12.00 4.60 -6.22
CA TYR A 67 -12.71 3.89 -5.15
C TYR A 67 -11.94 3.90 -3.84
N ALA A 68 -10.62 3.69 -3.87
CA ALA A 68 -9.78 3.83 -2.68
C ALA A 68 -9.91 5.25 -2.10
N LYS A 69 -9.80 6.28 -2.95
CA LYS A 69 -9.98 7.69 -2.56
C LYS A 69 -11.33 7.93 -1.87
N ARG A 70 -12.41 7.31 -2.35
CA ARG A 70 -13.73 7.41 -1.71
C ARG A 70 -13.70 6.83 -0.29
N ILE A 71 -13.14 5.64 -0.10
CA ILE A 71 -13.04 4.99 1.22
C ILE A 71 -12.24 5.86 2.20
N TRP A 72 -11.09 6.39 1.79
CA TRP A 72 -10.28 7.29 2.65
C TRP A 72 -11.05 8.53 3.09
N ARG A 73 -11.91 9.09 2.22
CA ARG A 73 -12.75 10.24 2.55
C ARG A 73 -13.87 9.89 3.50
N GLU A 74 -14.54 8.76 3.28
CA GLU A 74 -15.60 8.25 4.17
C GLU A 74 -15.07 7.95 5.57
N LEU A 75 -13.81 7.53 5.68
CA LEU A 75 -13.12 7.31 6.97
C LEU A 75 -12.54 8.59 7.60
N LEU A 76 -12.69 9.75 6.97
CA LEU A 76 -12.10 11.04 7.40
C LEU A 76 -10.56 11.01 7.49
N LEU A 77 -9.91 10.25 6.60
CA LEU A 77 -8.45 10.07 6.55
C LEU A 77 -7.82 10.56 5.22
N ASP A 78 -8.50 11.45 4.47
CA ASP A 78 -8.04 11.93 3.15
C ASP A 78 -6.72 12.72 3.24
N GLU A 79 -6.43 13.34 4.37
CA GLU A 79 -5.16 14.05 4.63
C GLU A 79 -3.98 13.08 4.62
N HIS A 80 -4.07 11.99 5.40
CA HIS A 80 -3.06 10.93 5.42
C HIS A 80 -2.88 10.30 4.02
N ARG A 81 -3.98 10.05 3.29
CA ARG A 81 -3.91 9.54 1.92
C ARG A 81 -3.14 10.49 1.02
N THR A 82 -3.39 11.80 1.11
CA THR A 82 -2.75 12.81 0.26
C THR A 82 -1.24 12.85 0.47
N VAL A 83 -0.79 12.73 1.73
CA VAL A 83 0.64 12.59 2.04
C VAL A 83 1.21 11.32 1.41
N MET A 84 0.55 10.16 1.60
CA MET A 84 1.04 8.88 1.10
C MET A 84 1.07 8.76 -0.43
N VAL A 85 0.25 9.52 -1.17
CA VAL A 85 0.30 9.58 -2.64
C VAL A 85 1.64 10.11 -3.16
N GLY A 86 2.30 10.99 -2.40
CA GLY A 86 3.58 11.59 -2.77
C GLY A 86 4.81 10.70 -2.52
N PHE A 87 4.64 9.60 -1.77
CA PHE A 87 5.74 8.69 -1.45
C PHE A 87 6.17 7.85 -2.65
N GLN A 88 7.48 7.61 -2.73
CA GLN A 88 8.10 6.88 -3.84
C GLN A 88 8.36 5.41 -3.51
N SER A 89 8.14 5.01 -2.26
CA SER A 89 8.38 3.65 -1.79
C SER A 89 7.36 3.18 -0.75
N SER A 90 7.13 1.87 -0.70
CA SER A 90 6.35 1.24 0.37
C SER A 90 6.98 1.46 1.75
N LYS A 91 8.31 1.63 1.83
CA LYS A 91 9.01 1.91 3.09
C LYS A 91 8.58 3.24 3.68
N GLU A 92 8.48 4.29 2.87
CA GLU A 92 8.01 5.61 3.32
C GLU A 92 6.55 5.53 3.83
N VAL A 93 5.69 4.82 3.10
CA VAL A 93 4.30 4.56 3.50
C VAL A 93 4.24 3.89 4.88
N ILE A 94 4.99 2.80 5.06
CA ILE A 94 4.98 2.06 6.33
C ILE A 94 5.59 2.90 7.46
N SER A 95 6.70 3.61 7.21
CA SER A 95 7.28 4.51 8.21
C SER A 95 6.31 5.59 8.65
N TYR A 96 5.53 6.16 7.73
CA TYR A 96 4.49 7.13 8.04
C TYR A 96 3.39 6.51 8.92
N ILE A 97 2.82 5.37 8.50
CA ILE A 97 1.76 4.68 9.25
C ILE A 97 2.22 4.36 10.69
N LEU A 98 3.44 3.84 10.86
CA LEU A 98 3.99 3.46 12.17
C LEU A 98 4.37 4.66 13.08
N ASN A 99 4.34 5.87 12.54
CA ASN A 99 4.52 7.11 13.31
C ASN A 99 3.18 7.78 13.65
N CYS A 100 2.09 7.36 13.00
CA CYS A 100 0.73 7.81 13.32
C CYS A 100 0.05 6.95 14.40
N THR A 101 0.58 5.75 14.64
CA THR A 101 0.15 4.82 15.71
C THR A 101 1.03 4.94 16.95
#